data_AF-A0A7Y0CH07-F1
#
_entry.id   AF-A0A7Y0CH07-F1
#
_cell.length_a   1.000
_cell.length_b   1.000
_cell.length_c   1.000
_cell.angle_alpha   90.00
_cell.angle_beta   90.00
_cell.angle_gamma   90.00
#
_symmetry.space_group_name_H-M   'P 1'
#
loop_
_entity.id
_entity.type
_entity.pdbx_description
1 polymer ?
#
loop_
_entity_poly.entity_id
_entity_poly.type
_entity_poly.pdbx_seq_one_letter_code
_entity_poly.pdbx_strand_id
1 'polypeptide(L)'
;MPIFELDEGRPVLVQPMQPAPGSFAADSSALVAEHLTSLLGEQLFPVRGRHGDAPGPHLLALDTTGRPVVVDVMQILDGESLVRALQHAGNAARLSRVDLLRTYQGGADAFDTDFRDFRDQAPLSAAQTGPLPGARLLLVCAEVDPQVMDAVAFLREPGRQVEVLQIGVVRAVDGRRYVDVSPLVLRQPARRTVEPTSLRLVRQHAAPADHLASLPRLAPSTPAHARNPVT
;
A
#
# COMPACT_ATOMS: atom_id res chain seq x y z
N MET A 1 -8.84 -4.58 -17.75
CA MET A 1 -8.66 -5.35 -19.00
C MET A 1 -8.76 -6.84 -18.67
N PRO A 2 -9.48 -7.69 -19.41
CA PRO A 2 -9.54 -9.12 -19.10
C PRO A 2 -8.23 -9.82 -19.46
N ILE A 3 -7.77 -10.71 -18.57
CA ILE A 3 -6.60 -11.57 -18.81
C ILE A 3 -7.13 -12.98 -19.07
N PHE A 4 -6.63 -13.63 -20.13
CA PHE A 4 -6.99 -15.00 -20.46
C PHE A 4 -5.75 -15.89 -20.45
N GLU A 5 -5.87 -17.05 -19.81
CA GLU A 5 -4.90 -18.14 -19.93
C GLU A 5 -5.32 -19.05 -21.09
N LEU A 6 -4.34 -19.51 -21.89
CA LEU A 6 -4.59 -20.48 -22.94
C LEU A 6 -4.28 -21.88 -22.39
N ASP A 7 -5.30 -22.55 -21.89
CA ASP A 7 -5.22 -23.93 -21.39
C ASP A 7 -5.57 -24.90 -22.51
N GLU A 8 -4.59 -25.70 -22.95
CA GLU A 8 -4.71 -26.61 -24.11
C GLU A 8 -5.30 -25.92 -25.38
N GLY A 9 -4.95 -24.64 -25.58
CA GLY A 9 -5.46 -23.82 -26.70
C GLY A 9 -6.86 -23.24 -26.49
N ARG A 10 -7.48 -23.45 -25.33
CA ARG A 10 -8.77 -22.84 -24.95
C ARG A 10 -8.55 -21.61 -24.07
N PRO A 11 -9.16 -20.46 -24.41
CA PRO A 11 -9.06 -19.28 -23.56
C PRO A 11 -9.93 -19.42 -22.31
N VAL A 12 -9.30 -19.35 -21.14
CA VAL A 12 -9.95 -19.34 -19.82
C VAL A 12 -9.72 -17.98 -19.17
N LEU A 13 -10.78 -17.34 -18.68
CA LEU A 13 -10.69 -16.03 -18.02
C LEU A 13 -9.97 -16.18 -16.67
N VAL A 14 -8.88 -15.44 -16.50
CA VAL A 14 -8.17 -15.36 -15.24
C VAL A 14 -8.87 -14.34 -14.34
N GLN A 15 -9.29 -14.78 -13.16
CA GLN A 15 -9.84 -13.91 -12.13
C GLN A 15 -8.70 -13.47 -11.19
N PRO A 16 -8.38 -12.16 -11.10
CA PRO A 16 -7.38 -11.68 -10.17
C PRO A 16 -7.75 -12.04 -8.72
N MET A 17 -6.80 -12.61 -8.00
CA MET A 17 -6.93 -12.92 -6.57
C MET A 17 -6.81 -11.65 -5.73
N GLN A 18 -7.27 -11.68 -4.48
CA GLN A 18 -6.88 -10.65 -3.52
C GLN A 18 -5.38 -10.80 -3.17
N PRO A 19 -4.62 -9.71 -3.06
CA PRO A 19 -3.27 -9.74 -2.51
C PRO A 19 -3.22 -10.39 -1.13
N ALA A 20 -2.14 -11.09 -0.83
CA ALA A 20 -1.93 -11.61 0.52
C ALA A 20 -1.85 -10.44 1.54
N PRO A 21 -2.37 -10.59 2.78
CA PRO A 21 -2.41 -9.48 3.74
C PRO A 21 -1.08 -8.81 4.02
N GLY A 22 0.03 -9.56 3.97
CA GLY A 22 1.38 -9.03 4.18
C GLY A 22 2.03 -8.37 2.96
N SER A 23 1.49 -8.54 1.74
CA SER A 23 2.10 -8.00 0.52
C SER A 23 1.44 -6.70 0.06
N PHE A 24 0.16 -6.50 0.38
CA PHE A 24 -0.63 -5.37 -0.13
C PHE A 24 0.05 -4.01 0.08
N ALA A 25 0.55 -3.74 1.29
CA ALA A 25 1.14 -2.45 1.62
C ALA A 25 2.38 -2.14 0.76
N ALA A 26 3.26 -3.13 0.57
CA ALA A 26 4.45 -2.97 -0.26
C ALA A 26 4.09 -2.82 -1.75
N ASP A 27 3.20 -3.68 -2.25
CA ASP A 27 2.76 -3.66 -3.65
C ASP A 27 2.10 -2.33 -4.01
N SER A 28 1.16 -1.88 -3.19
CA SER A 28 0.40 -0.64 -3.42
C SER A 28 1.28 0.61 -3.27
N SER A 29 2.20 0.63 -2.31
CA SER A 29 3.12 1.77 -2.15
C SER A 29 4.07 1.91 -3.34
N ALA A 30 4.63 0.80 -3.83
CA ALA A 30 5.49 0.83 -5.01
C ALA A 30 4.72 1.28 -6.26
N LEU A 31 3.51 0.75 -6.46
CA LEU A 31 2.64 1.14 -7.58
C LEU A 31 2.27 2.63 -7.56
N VAL A 32 1.91 3.17 -6.41
CA VAL A 32 1.56 4.60 -6.30
C VAL A 32 2.81 5.48 -6.43
N ALA A 33 3.97 5.05 -5.94
CA ALA A 33 5.20 5.82 -6.06
C ALA A 33 5.74 5.86 -7.51
N GLU A 34 5.69 4.73 -8.21
CA GLU A 34 6.39 4.55 -9.49
C GLU A 34 5.48 4.63 -10.72
N HIS A 35 4.18 4.34 -10.56
CA HIS A 35 3.28 4.10 -11.70
C HIS A 35 1.95 4.85 -11.64
N LEU A 36 1.79 5.82 -10.73
CA LEU A 36 0.54 6.58 -10.57
C LEU A 36 0.06 7.24 -11.87
N THR A 37 0.98 7.78 -12.67
CA THR A 37 0.67 8.37 -13.98
C THR A 37 0.01 7.37 -14.92
N SER A 38 0.48 6.11 -14.91
CA SER A 38 -0.10 5.05 -15.73
C SER A 38 -1.48 4.61 -15.21
N LEU A 39 -1.71 4.69 -13.90
CA LEU A 39 -2.99 4.31 -13.28
C LEU A 39 -4.11 5.31 -13.61
N LEU A 40 -3.80 6.61 -13.59
CA LEU A 40 -4.78 7.68 -13.81
C LEU A 40 -4.85 8.15 -15.26
N GLY A 41 -3.86 7.82 -16.09
CA GLY A 41 -3.76 8.33 -17.46
C GLY A 41 -3.42 9.82 -17.55
N GLU A 42 -3.00 10.43 -16.45
CA GLU A 42 -2.61 11.83 -16.34
C GLU A 42 -1.37 11.98 -15.45
N GLN A 43 -0.60 13.04 -15.65
CA GLN A 43 0.53 13.34 -14.77
C GLN A 43 0.04 14.05 -13.51
N LEU A 44 0.62 13.68 -12.36
CA LEU A 44 0.38 14.34 -11.08
C LEU A 44 1.69 14.85 -10.50
N PHE A 45 1.64 16.04 -9.93
CA PHE A 45 2.75 16.67 -9.21
C PHE A 45 2.69 16.28 -7.72
N PRO A 46 3.59 15.43 -7.21
CA PRO A 46 3.54 15.00 -5.82
C PRO A 46 3.88 16.17 -4.89
N VAL A 47 2.97 16.49 -3.96
CA VAL A 47 3.21 17.52 -2.93
C VAL A 47 3.79 16.87 -1.68
N ARG A 48 3.16 15.79 -1.19
CA ARG A 48 3.58 15.07 0.00
C ARG A 48 3.14 13.62 -0.02
N GLY A 49 4.11 12.69 0.01
CA GLY A 49 3.86 11.27 0.28
C GLY A 49 3.89 10.93 1.78
N ARG A 50 3.06 9.98 2.22
CA ARG A 50 3.10 9.43 3.57
C ARG A 50 4.34 8.56 3.75
N HIS A 51 5.08 8.79 4.83
CA HIS A 51 6.21 7.96 5.22
C HIS A 51 5.87 7.22 6.52
N GLY A 52 5.94 5.87 6.49
CA GLY A 52 5.54 5.04 7.62
C GLY A 52 4.10 5.31 8.09
N ASP A 53 3.94 5.46 9.41
CA ASP A 53 2.65 5.68 10.07
C ASP A 53 2.27 7.16 10.24
N ALA A 54 2.93 8.06 9.51
CA ALA A 54 2.63 9.50 9.59
C ALA A 54 1.15 9.78 9.25
N PRO A 55 0.48 10.72 9.93
CA PRO A 55 -0.91 11.02 9.67
C PRO A 55 -1.13 11.62 8.27
N GLY A 56 -2.35 11.43 7.74
CA GLY A 56 -2.80 11.99 6.47
C GLY A 56 -2.87 10.96 5.33
N PRO A 57 -3.20 11.43 4.11
CA PRO A 57 -3.35 10.56 2.96
C PRO A 57 -2.02 9.93 2.55
N HIS A 58 -2.10 8.80 1.85
CA HIS A 58 -0.93 8.13 1.28
C HIS A 58 -0.14 9.06 0.34
N LEU A 59 -0.85 9.84 -0.49
CA LEU A 59 -0.25 10.89 -1.30
C LEU A 59 -1.19 12.10 -1.42
N LEU A 60 -0.63 13.29 -1.25
CA LEU A 60 -1.21 14.55 -1.71
C LEU A 60 -0.43 14.99 -2.95
N ALA A 61 -1.14 15.26 -4.04
CA ALA A 61 -0.57 15.72 -5.31
C ALA A 61 -1.41 16.87 -5.90
N LEU A 62 -0.92 17.48 -6.98
CA LEU A 62 -1.67 18.42 -7.82
C LEU A 62 -1.79 17.86 -9.24
N ASP A 63 -2.92 18.09 -9.89
CA ASP A 63 -3.00 17.92 -11.34
C ASP A 63 -2.32 19.08 -12.09
N THR A 64 -2.31 19.00 -13.42
CA THR A 64 -1.72 20.02 -14.30
C THR A 64 -2.39 21.40 -14.17
N THR A 65 -3.62 21.47 -13.65
CA THR A 65 -4.34 22.72 -13.38
C THR A 65 -3.98 23.32 -12.01
N GLY A 66 -3.30 22.55 -11.15
CA GLY A 66 -3.00 22.92 -9.77
C GLY A 66 -4.09 22.50 -8.77
N ARG A 67 -5.02 21.63 -9.19
CA ARG A 67 -6.08 21.14 -8.31
C ARG A 67 -5.54 20.00 -7.43
N PRO A 68 -5.87 19.98 -6.12
CA PRO A 68 -5.46 18.89 -5.26
C PRO A 68 -6.04 17.53 -5.67
N VAL A 69 -5.18 16.52 -5.67
CA VAL A 69 -5.51 15.11 -5.83
C VAL A 69 -5.01 14.36 -4.60
N VAL A 70 -5.93 13.71 -3.91
CA VAL A 70 -5.66 12.91 -2.71
C VAL A 70 -5.72 11.44 -3.10
N VAL A 71 -4.66 10.69 -2.79
CA VAL A 71 -4.62 9.23 -2.93
C VAL A 71 -4.61 8.62 -1.54
N ASP A 72 -5.59 7.77 -1.27
CA ASP A 72 -5.62 6.92 -0.09
C ASP A 72 -5.50 5.45 -0.47
N VAL A 73 -4.70 4.73 0.30
CA VAL A 73 -4.40 3.31 0.08
C VAL A 73 -4.79 2.52 1.33
N MET A 74 -5.67 1.53 1.18
CA MET A 74 -6.18 0.70 2.27
C MET A 74 -6.42 -0.72 1.79
N GLN A 75 -6.16 -1.73 2.62
CA GLN A 75 -6.40 -3.11 2.19
C GLN A 75 -7.89 -3.38 1.99
N ILE A 76 -8.71 -2.99 2.96
CA ILE A 76 -10.16 -3.08 2.93
C ILE A 76 -10.71 -1.66 3.00
N LEU A 77 -11.56 -1.29 2.04
CA LEU A 77 -12.35 -0.07 2.06
C LEU A 77 -13.65 -0.34 2.81
N ASP A 78 -13.69 0.06 4.07
CA ASP A 78 -14.83 0.00 4.99
C ASP A 78 -15.35 1.40 5.34
N GLY A 79 -16.32 1.48 6.26
CA GLY A 79 -16.94 2.75 6.65
C GLY A 79 -15.96 3.75 7.26
N GLU A 80 -15.06 3.27 8.12
CA GLU A 80 -14.09 4.11 8.81
C GLU A 80 -13.06 4.68 7.83
N SER A 81 -12.48 3.81 6.98
CA SER A 81 -11.50 4.20 5.98
C SER A 81 -12.10 5.13 4.92
N LEU A 82 -13.35 4.91 4.51
CA LEU A 82 -14.06 5.81 3.59
C LEU A 82 -14.24 7.21 4.19
N VAL A 83 -14.70 7.31 5.44
CA VAL A 83 -14.87 8.59 6.13
C VAL A 83 -13.52 9.31 6.28
N ARG A 84 -12.48 8.58 6.69
CA ARG A 84 -11.12 9.13 6.82
C ARG A 84 -10.61 9.68 5.48
N ALA A 85 -10.81 8.96 4.39
CA ALA A 85 -10.38 9.40 3.07
C ALA A 85 -11.15 10.65 2.58
N LEU A 86 -12.46 10.72 2.86
CA LEU A 86 -13.27 11.92 2.59
C LEU A 86 -12.80 13.12 3.44
N GLN A 87 -12.38 12.91 4.68
CA GLN A 87 -11.77 13.96 5.50
C GLN A 87 -10.45 14.46 4.91
N HIS A 88 -9.59 13.56 4.42
CA HIS A 88 -8.37 13.95 3.72
C HIS A 88 -8.67 14.80 2.47
N ALA A 89 -9.63 14.38 1.64
CA ALA A 89 -10.06 15.14 0.47
C ALA A 89 -10.64 16.50 0.85
N GLY A 90 -11.50 16.56 1.87
CA GLY A 90 -12.06 17.80 2.39
C GLY A 90 -10.99 18.76 2.91
N ASN A 91 -9.97 18.24 3.61
CA ASN A 91 -8.83 19.05 4.08
C ASN A 91 -8.01 19.58 2.89
N ALA A 92 -7.69 18.72 1.91
CA ALA A 92 -6.95 19.11 0.71
C ALA A 92 -7.68 20.18 -0.10
N ALA A 93 -9.01 20.09 -0.21
CA ALA A 93 -9.85 21.06 -0.92
C ALA A 93 -9.81 22.48 -0.31
N ARG A 94 -9.37 22.62 0.95
CA ARG A 94 -9.26 23.92 1.64
C ARG A 94 -7.84 24.45 1.71
N LEU A 95 -6.84 23.74 1.18
CA LEU A 95 -5.46 24.19 1.21
C LEU A 95 -5.31 25.46 0.39
N SER A 96 -4.75 26.50 1.02
CA SER A 96 -4.28 27.67 0.31
C SER A 96 -2.95 27.38 -0.39
N ARG A 97 -2.53 28.27 -1.29
CA ARG A 97 -1.19 28.20 -1.89
C ARG A 97 -0.09 28.19 -0.81
N VAL A 98 -0.24 28.97 0.25
CA VAL A 98 0.73 29.02 1.36
C VAL A 98 0.81 27.67 2.07
N ASP A 99 -0.33 26.99 2.25
CA ASP A 99 -0.34 25.66 2.86
C ASP A 99 0.35 24.63 1.96
N LEU A 100 0.13 24.70 0.63
CA LEU A 100 0.81 23.83 -0.33
C LEU A 100 2.33 24.01 -0.29
N LEU A 101 2.81 25.26 -0.30
CA LEU A 101 4.25 25.58 -0.21
C LEU A 101 4.88 25.01 1.06
N ARG A 102 4.20 25.14 2.21
CA ARG A 102 4.69 24.58 3.50
C ARG A 102 4.65 23.05 3.54
N THR A 103 3.71 22.44 2.82
CA THR A 103 3.50 20.99 2.82
C THR A 103 4.44 20.29 1.84
N TYR A 104 4.98 21.02 0.86
CA TYR A 104 5.77 20.45 -0.22
C TYR A 104 7.08 19.82 0.27
N GLN A 105 7.28 18.55 -0.05
CA GLN A 105 8.46 17.78 0.37
C GLN A 105 9.77 18.26 -0.26
N GLY A 106 9.72 18.89 -1.45
CA GLY A 106 10.90 19.52 -2.07
C GLY A 106 11.31 20.86 -1.43
N GLY A 107 10.50 21.39 -0.51
CA GLY A 107 10.73 22.68 0.15
C GLY A 107 10.06 23.85 -0.56
N ALA A 108 9.57 24.82 0.22
CA ALA A 108 8.75 25.92 -0.28
C ALA A 108 9.40 26.71 -1.43
N ASP A 109 10.73 26.91 -1.38
CA ASP A 109 11.46 27.71 -2.38
C ASP A 109 11.53 27.03 -3.76
N ALA A 110 11.45 25.69 -3.82
CA ALA A 110 11.55 24.92 -5.05
C ALA A 110 10.20 24.75 -5.77
N PHE A 111 9.09 24.80 -5.01
CA PHE A 111 7.75 24.46 -5.49
C PHE A 111 7.35 25.14 -6.80
N ASP A 112 7.55 26.46 -6.91
CA ASP A 112 7.09 27.21 -8.08
C ASP A 112 7.88 26.86 -9.35
N THR A 113 9.14 26.48 -9.21
CA THR A 113 9.97 26.01 -10.32
C THR A 113 9.58 24.58 -10.69
N ASP A 114 9.53 23.69 -9.70
CA ASP A 114 9.22 22.28 -9.92
C ASP A 114 7.82 22.09 -10.52
N PHE A 115 6.83 22.86 -10.03
CA PHE A 115 5.47 22.80 -10.55
C PHE A 115 5.35 23.37 -11.97
N ARG A 116 6.13 24.40 -12.31
CA ARG A 116 6.18 24.93 -13.68
C ARG A 116 6.79 23.90 -14.63
N ASP A 117 7.93 23.35 -14.27
CA ASP A 117 8.63 22.34 -15.07
C ASP A 117 7.76 21.11 -15.29
N PHE A 118 7.03 20.68 -14.24
CA PHE A 118 6.02 19.63 -14.34
C PHE A 118 4.91 19.95 -15.36
N ARG A 119 4.36 21.17 -15.32
CA ARG A 119 3.29 21.59 -16.24
C ARG A 119 3.78 21.65 -17.68
N ASP A 120 5.03 22.08 -17.89
CA ASP A 120 5.62 22.18 -19.22
C ASP A 120 5.89 20.79 -19.84
N GLN A 121 6.05 19.76 -19.03
CA GLN A 121 6.20 18.36 -19.46
C GLN A 121 4.86 17.64 -19.70
N ALA A 122 3.73 18.23 -19.31
CA ALA A 122 2.43 17.56 -19.39
C ALA A 122 1.89 17.52 -20.84
N PRO A 123 1.35 16.37 -21.30
CA PRO A 123 0.70 16.30 -22.61
C PRO A 123 -0.46 17.29 -22.71
N LEU A 124 -0.56 18.04 -23.82
CA LEU A 124 -1.60 19.05 -24.05
C LEU A 124 -3.05 18.51 -23.92
N SER A 125 -3.26 17.21 -24.12
CA SER A 125 -4.56 16.55 -23.94
C SER A 125 -5.04 16.49 -22.48
N ALA A 126 -4.17 16.68 -21.49
CA ALA A 126 -4.52 16.63 -20.07
C ALA A 126 -5.35 17.86 -19.61
N ALA A 127 -5.41 18.93 -20.40
CA ALA A 127 -6.05 20.19 -20.03
C ALA A 127 -7.59 20.21 -20.20
N GLN A 128 -8.23 19.08 -20.51
CA GLN A 128 -9.62 19.07 -20.99
C GLN A 128 -10.69 19.10 -19.89
N THR A 129 -10.33 19.00 -18.62
CA THR A 129 -11.29 19.13 -17.53
C THR A 129 -11.17 20.53 -16.96
N GLY A 130 -12.16 21.40 -17.24
CA GLY A 130 -12.24 22.72 -16.62
C GLY A 130 -12.19 22.64 -15.10
N PRO A 131 -11.88 23.73 -14.39
CA PRO A 131 -11.69 23.71 -12.94
C PRO A 131 -13.01 23.35 -12.24
N LEU A 132 -13.18 22.08 -11.86
CA LEU A 132 -14.17 21.72 -10.85
C LEU A 132 -13.62 22.13 -9.48
N PRO A 133 -14.43 22.81 -8.64
CA PRO A 133 -13.99 23.21 -7.30
C PRO A 133 -13.73 21.98 -6.42
N GLY A 134 -12.74 22.06 -5.53
CA GLY A 134 -12.43 21.01 -4.55
C GLY A 134 -11.30 20.07 -4.95
N ALA A 135 -11.14 18.97 -4.22
CA ALA A 135 -10.07 17.99 -4.40
C ALA A 135 -10.59 16.68 -4.99
N ARG A 136 -9.84 16.09 -5.92
CA ARG A 136 -10.10 14.73 -6.39
C ARG A 136 -9.62 13.72 -5.34
N LEU A 137 -10.37 12.64 -5.18
CA LEU A 137 -10.07 11.55 -4.27
C LEU A 137 -9.92 10.24 -5.06
N LEU A 138 -8.74 9.66 -5.01
CA LEU A 138 -8.43 8.34 -5.54
C LEU A 138 -8.30 7.35 -4.37
N LEU A 139 -9.18 6.36 -4.32
CA LEU A 139 -9.10 5.25 -3.38
C LEU A 139 -8.47 4.05 -4.06
N VAL A 140 -7.45 3.48 -3.45
CA VAL A 140 -6.80 2.26 -3.91
C VAL A 140 -6.97 1.18 -2.84
N CYS A 141 -7.64 0.08 -3.21
CA CYS A 141 -7.95 -0.98 -2.26
C CYS A 141 -7.86 -2.39 -2.82
N ALA A 142 -7.68 -3.41 -1.97
CA ALA A 142 -7.82 -4.80 -2.40
C ALA A 142 -9.28 -5.25 -2.32
N GLU A 143 -10.00 -4.84 -1.28
CA GLU A 143 -11.39 -5.24 -1.08
C GLU A 143 -12.23 -4.03 -0.69
N VAL A 144 -13.52 -4.09 -1.02
CA VAL A 144 -14.51 -3.13 -0.53
C VAL A 144 -15.52 -3.88 0.30
N ASP A 145 -15.73 -3.40 1.52
CA ASP A 145 -16.73 -3.95 2.41
C ASP A 145 -18.13 -3.81 1.77
N PRO A 146 -18.93 -4.89 1.71
CA PRO A 146 -20.29 -4.82 1.19
C PRO A 146 -21.15 -3.72 1.83
N GLN A 147 -20.91 -3.37 3.10
CA GLN A 147 -21.66 -2.33 3.81
C GLN A 147 -21.47 -0.93 3.24
N VAL A 148 -20.36 -0.66 2.56
CA VAL A 148 -20.10 0.66 1.95
C VAL A 148 -20.33 0.69 0.45
N MET A 149 -20.79 -0.42 -0.16
CA MET A 149 -20.92 -0.50 -1.61
C MET A 149 -21.85 0.55 -2.21
N ASP A 150 -23.02 0.76 -1.61
CA ASP A 150 -23.97 1.77 -2.10
C ASP A 150 -23.42 3.20 -1.94
N ALA A 151 -22.70 3.47 -0.85
CA ALA A 151 -22.06 4.77 -0.63
C ALA A 151 -20.95 5.02 -1.66
N VAL A 152 -20.10 4.01 -1.91
CA VAL A 152 -19.05 4.07 -2.93
C VAL A 152 -19.66 4.22 -4.33
N ALA A 153 -20.75 3.53 -4.63
CA ALA A 153 -21.46 3.65 -5.90
C ALA A 153 -21.95 5.08 -6.13
N PHE A 154 -22.62 5.66 -5.13
CA PHE A 154 -23.11 7.04 -5.17
C PHE A 154 -21.97 8.07 -5.34
N LEU A 155 -20.87 7.89 -4.61
CA LEU A 155 -19.72 8.80 -4.68
C LEU A 155 -18.99 8.78 -6.01
N ARG A 156 -19.14 7.70 -6.80
CA ARG A 156 -18.49 7.51 -8.11
C ARG A 156 -19.37 7.85 -9.31
N GLU A 157 -20.57 8.40 -9.08
CA GLU A 157 -21.43 8.85 -10.16
C GLU A 157 -20.71 9.85 -11.08
N PRO A 158 -21.05 9.91 -12.39
CA PRO A 158 -20.44 10.86 -13.31
C PRO A 158 -20.50 12.31 -12.79
N GLY A 159 -19.38 13.03 -12.90
CA GLY A 159 -19.23 14.39 -12.39
C GLY A 159 -18.85 14.49 -10.91
N ARG A 160 -18.74 13.36 -10.20
CA ARG A 160 -18.15 13.32 -8.85
C ARG A 160 -16.62 13.24 -8.91
N GLN A 161 -16.01 13.48 -7.75
CA GLN A 161 -14.55 13.64 -7.61
C GLN A 161 -13.88 12.38 -7.03
N VAL A 162 -14.61 11.28 -6.90
CA VAL A 162 -14.13 10.05 -6.27
C VAL A 162 -13.93 8.96 -7.32
N GLU A 163 -12.72 8.46 -7.39
CA GLU A 163 -12.31 7.32 -8.21
C GLU A 163 -11.86 6.18 -7.30
N VAL A 164 -12.18 4.94 -7.66
CA VAL A 164 -11.79 3.76 -6.88
C VAL A 164 -11.13 2.76 -7.80
N LEU A 165 -9.88 2.43 -7.48
CA LEU A 165 -9.08 1.39 -8.12
C LEU A 165 -8.99 0.19 -7.18
N GLN A 166 -9.25 -0.98 -7.73
CA GLN A 166 -9.13 -2.24 -7.04
C GLN A 166 -7.85 -2.95 -7.49
N ILE A 167 -7.04 -3.37 -6.51
CA ILE A 167 -5.84 -4.15 -6.70
C ILE A 167 -6.18 -5.64 -6.61
N GLY A 168 -5.70 -6.41 -7.58
CA GLY A 168 -5.71 -7.86 -7.59
C GLY A 168 -4.33 -8.42 -7.93
N VAL A 169 -4.16 -9.73 -7.80
CA VAL A 169 -2.92 -10.43 -8.14
C VAL A 169 -3.23 -11.57 -9.10
N VAL A 170 -2.42 -11.65 -10.15
CA VAL A 170 -2.41 -12.79 -11.07
C VAL A 170 -1.05 -13.48 -10.96
N ARG A 171 -1.06 -14.80 -10.80
CA ARG A 171 0.15 -15.61 -10.83
C ARG A 171 0.21 -16.33 -12.17
N ALA A 172 1.35 -16.22 -12.85
CA ALA A 172 1.61 -17.05 -14.02
C ALA A 172 2.14 -18.43 -13.61
N VAL A 173 1.99 -19.39 -14.52
CA VAL A 173 2.48 -20.77 -14.37
C VAL A 173 3.99 -20.87 -14.14
N ASP A 174 4.75 -19.88 -14.62
CA ASP A 174 6.21 -19.78 -14.43
C ASP A 174 6.61 -19.16 -13.07
N GLY A 175 5.63 -18.87 -12.21
CA GLY A 175 5.84 -18.31 -10.88
C GLY A 175 5.93 -16.78 -10.85
N ARG A 176 5.87 -16.09 -11.99
CA ARG A 176 5.80 -14.62 -12.01
C ARG A 176 4.50 -14.13 -11.39
N ARG A 177 4.60 -12.99 -10.70
CA ARG A 177 3.50 -12.35 -10.00
C ARG A 177 3.20 -11.01 -10.66
N TYR A 178 1.96 -10.82 -11.06
CA TYR A 178 1.45 -9.62 -11.69
C TYR A 178 0.45 -8.95 -10.78
N VAL A 179 0.51 -7.63 -10.69
CA VAL A 179 -0.50 -6.85 -9.99
C VAL A 179 -1.48 -6.31 -11.02
N ASP A 180 -2.75 -6.68 -10.87
CA ASP A 180 -3.85 -6.10 -11.63
C ASP A 180 -4.34 -4.85 -10.88
N VAL A 181 -4.50 -3.75 -11.61
CA VAL A 181 -5.13 -2.54 -11.08
C VAL A 181 -6.24 -2.17 -12.05
N SER A 182 -7.47 -2.25 -11.56
CA SER A 182 -8.66 -2.04 -12.38
C SER A 182 -9.62 -1.10 -11.67
N PRO A 183 -10.34 -0.22 -12.40
CA PRO A 183 -11.45 0.52 -11.81
C PRO A 183 -12.44 -0.42 -11.14
N LEU A 184 -12.91 -0.06 -9.95
CA LEU A 184 -13.86 -0.88 -9.21
C LEU A 184 -15.11 -1.13 -10.07
N VAL A 185 -15.40 -2.40 -10.34
CA VAL A 185 -16.62 -2.81 -11.03
C VAL A 185 -17.62 -3.26 -9.98
N LEU A 186 -18.72 -2.51 -9.85
CA LEU A 186 -19.82 -2.83 -8.94
C LEU A 186 -20.65 -3.98 -9.54
N ARG A 187 -20.16 -5.21 -9.43
CA ARG A 187 -20.95 -6.43 -9.65
C ARG A 187 -21.10 -7.15 -8.32
N GLN A 188 -22.19 -7.91 -8.17
CA GLN A 188 -22.45 -8.72 -6.97
C GLN A 188 -21.17 -9.43 -6.53
N PRO A 189 -20.79 -9.36 -5.24
CA PRO A 189 -19.49 -9.81 -4.78
C PRO A 189 -19.42 -11.33 -4.84
N ALA A 190 -18.85 -11.88 -5.92
CA ALA A 190 -18.19 -13.16 -5.81
C ALA A 190 -16.94 -12.91 -4.95
N ARG A 191 -16.81 -13.60 -3.80
CA ARG A 191 -15.59 -13.54 -3.00
C ARG A 191 -14.41 -13.92 -3.89
N ARG A 192 -13.45 -13.01 -4.04
CA ARG A 192 -12.20 -13.31 -4.75
C ARG A 192 -11.38 -14.26 -3.88
N THR A 193 -10.76 -15.25 -4.51
CA THR A 193 -9.78 -16.10 -3.82
C THR A 193 -8.61 -15.24 -3.33
N VAL A 194 -8.05 -15.58 -2.18
CA VAL A 194 -6.88 -14.90 -1.62
C VAL A 194 -5.62 -15.56 -2.17
N GLU A 195 -4.63 -14.74 -2.51
CA GLU A 195 -3.31 -15.21 -2.94
C GLU A 195 -2.70 -16.13 -1.87
N PRO A 196 -2.20 -17.32 -2.24
CA PRO A 196 -1.55 -18.20 -1.29
C PRO A 196 -0.29 -17.55 -0.71
N THR A 197 -0.27 -17.36 0.60
CA THR A 197 0.92 -16.93 1.34
C THR A 197 1.92 -18.08 1.37
N SER A 198 3.08 -17.91 0.73
CA SER A 198 4.19 -18.82 0.96
C SER A 198 4.69 -18.62 2.39
N LEU A 199 4.22 -19.45 3.32
CA LEU A 199 4.81 -19.56 4.64
C LEU A 199 6.25 -20.04 4.47
N ARG A 200 7.20 -19.11 4.42
CA ARG A 200 8.62 -19.44 4.54
C ARG A 200 8.82 -19.90 5.97
N LEU A 201 8.70 -21.21 6.20
CA LEU A 201 8.99 -21.84 7.48
C LEU A 201 10.46 -21.50 7.82
N VAL A 202 10.65 -20.52 8.70
CA VAL A 202 11.98 -20.22 9.24
C VAL A 202 12.39 -21.45 10.04
N ARG A 203 13.27 -22.28 9.49
CA ARG A 203 13.97 -23.31 10.26
C ARG A 203 14.70 -22.59 11.38
N GLN A 204 14.16 -22.64 12.59
CA GLN A 204 14.93 -22.37 13.79
C GLN A 204 16.10 -23.36 13.79
N HIS A 205 17.32 -22.87 13.61
CA HIS A 205 18.51 -23.66 13.90
C HIS A 205 18.50 -23.94 15.40
N ALA A 206 18.16 -25.18 15.76
CA ALA A 206 18.47 -25.71 17.07
C ALA A 206 20.00 -25.70 17.22
N ALA A 207 20.51 -24.94 18.18
CA ALA A 207 21.92 -24.95 18.54
C ALA A 207 22.33 -26.37 18.97
N PRO A 208 23.51 -26.88 18.56
CA PRO A 208 24.00 -28.17 19.04
C PRO A 208 24.33 -28.06 20.53
N ALA A 209 23.65 -28.87 21.34
CA ALA A 209 24.07 -29.17 22.69
C ALA A 209 25.25 -30.14 22.61
N ASP A 210 26.47 -29.62 22.65
CA ASP A 210 27.65 -30.44 22.84
C ASP A 210 28.70 -29.69 23.66
N HIS A 211 28.62 -29.86 24.99
CA HIS A 211 29.77 -29.76 25.88
C HIS A 211 29.44 -30.45 27.21
N LEU A 212 29.47 -31.78 27.18
CA LEU A 212 29.52 -32.64 28.36
C LEU A 212 30.67 -33.64 28.17
N ALA A 213 31.89 -33.22 28.46
CA ALA A 213 32.98 -34.12 28.86
C ALA A 213 34.24 -33.33 29.18
N SER A 214 34.55 -33.15 30.47
CA SER A 214 35.86 -33.50 31.07
C SER A 214 35.89 -33.13 32.55
N LEU A 215 35.46 -34.07 33.39
CA LEU A 215 35.85 -34.13 34.81
C LEU A 215 37.20 -34.86 34.91
N PRO A 216 38.20 -34.39 35.66
CA PRO A 216 39.28 -35.24 36.12
C PRO A 216 38.87 -35.98 37.40
N ARG A 217 39.06 -37.31 37.39
CA ARG A 217 38.90 -38.20 38.54
C ARG A 217 40.04 -38.03 39.56
N LEU A 218 39.66 -38.23 40.82
CA LEU A 218 40.43 -38.24 42.07
C LEU A 218 41.75 -39.05 42.06
N ALA A 219 42.64 -38.68 42.99
CA ALA A 219 43.33 -39.68 43.83
C ALA A 219 43.40 -39.21 45.31
N PRO A 220 43.43 -40.14 46.29
CA PRO A 220 43.21 -39.86 47.71
C PRO A 220 44.50 -39.86 48.55
N SER A 221 44.47 -39.22 49.73
CA SER A 221 45.39 -39.53 50.82
C SER A 221 44.73 -39.37 52.20
N THR A 222 45.02 -40.38 53.01
CA THR A 222 44.49 -40.90 54.28
C THR A 222 44.65 -39.99 55.54
N PRO A 223 44.07 -40.37 56.71
CA PRO A 223 43.58 -39.46 57.75
C PRO A 223 44.52 -39.31 58.95
N ALA A 224 44.23 -38.34 59.84
CA ALA A 224 44.63 -38.42 61.25
C ALA A 224 43.67 -37.67 62.19
N HIS A 225 43.35 -38.38 63.26
CA HIS A 225 42.58 -38.05 64.46
C HIS A 225 43.13 -36.82 65.22
N ALA A 226 42.26 -36.01 65.83
CA ALA A 226 42.14 -35.89 67.30
C ALA A 226 41.57 -34.54 67.80
N ARG A 227 40.62 -34.68 68.76
CA ARG A 227 40.40 -33.85 69.97
C ARG A 227 39.68 -32.49 69.90
N ASN A 228 38.43 -32.53 70.38
CA ASN A 228 37.79 -31.57 71.31
C ASN A 228 38.70 -31.25 72.53
N PRO A 229 38.54 -30.13 73.29
CA PRO A 229 37.26 -29.75 73.94
C PRO A 229 36.98 -28.24 74.24
N VAL A 230 35.73 -27.97 74.66
CA VAL A 230 35.21 -27.04 75.71
C VAL A 230 35.66 -25.56 75.63
N THR A 231 34.76 -24.58 75.53
CA THR A 231 33.81 -24.12 76.57
C THR A 231 32.66 -23.34 75.95
#